data_AF-A0AA42PHM8-F1
#
_entry.id   AF-A0AA42PHM8-F1
#
_cell.length_a   1.000
_cell.length_b   1.000
_cell.length_c   1.000
_cell.angle_alpha   90.00
_cell.angle_beta   90.00
_cell.angle_gamma   90.00
#
_symmetry.space_group_name_H-M   'P 1'
#
loop_
_entity.id
_entity.type
_entity.pdbx_description
1 polymer ?
#
loop_
_entity_poly.entity_id
_entity_poly.type
_entity_poly.pdbx_seq_one_letter_code
_entity_poly.pdbx_strand_id
1 'polypeptide(L)'
;MIARAMGMMGVIGIMLASSGCTMEWVKMDAGGRPFGPAHASCKAQADDHWPVRNEVATRTVYEDRKVPCRLDEVCAIDGKYNMVPMPKDESYIVDVNASDRSSEFNACMAGAGWQQQLIWFNRR
;
A
#
# COMPACT_ATOMS: atom_id res chain seq x y z
N MET A 1 24.22 -32.10 -25.40
CA MET A 1 24.07 -31.83 -23.95
C MET A 1 23.25 -30.57 -23.72
N ILE A 2 21.98 -30.51 -24.16
CA ILE A 2 21.14 -29.28 -24.05
C ILE A 2 19.80 -29.55 -23.33
N ALA A 3 19.35 -30.80 -23.23
CA ALA A 3 18.04 -31.12 -22.64
C ALA A 3 17.96 -31.08 -21.10
N ARG A 4 19.08 -30.91 -20.38
CA ARG A 4 19.10 -30.91 -18.90
C ARG A 4 18.91 -29.53 -18.26
N ALA A 5 19.07 -28.45 -19.02
CA ALA A 5 18.97 -27.09 -18.47
C ALA A 5 17.51 -26.59 -18.30
N MET A 6 16.58 -27.06 -19.14
CA MET A 6 15.18 -26.61 -19.11
C MET A 6 14.37 -27.17 -17.93
N GLY A 7 14.70 -28.37 -17.42
CA GLY A 7 14.01 -28.96 -16.27
C GLY A 7 14.35 -28.29 -14.94
N MET A 8 15.56 -27.73 -14.81
CA MET A 8 16.05 -27.14 -13.56
C MET A 8 15.54 -25.71 -13.34
N MET A 9 15.32 -24.93 -14.41
CA MET A 9 14.72 -23.59 -14.32
C MET A 9 13.23 -23.61 -13.91
N GLY A 10 12.46 -24.61 -14.35
CA GLY A 10 11.04 -24.73 -13.99
C GLY A 10 10.80 -24.99 -12.50
N VAL A 11 11.67 -25.78 -11.87
CA VAL A 11 11.57 -26.12 -10.43
C VAL A 11 11.89 -24.93 -9.53
N ILE A 12 12.89 -24.11 -9.91
CA ILE A 12 13.26 -22.90 -9.16
C ILE A 12 12.14 -21.85 -9.21
N GLY A 13 11.47 -21.70 -10.36
CA GLY A 13 10.31 -20.80 -10.50
C GLY A 13 9.13 -21.18 -9.60
N ILE A 14 8.87 -22.48 -9.43
CA ILE A 14 7.80 -23.00 -8.55
C ILE A 14 8.15 -22.82 -7.06
N MET A 15 9.42 -22.95 -6.67
CA MET A 15 9.86 -22.74 -5.28
C MET A 15 9.86 -21.27 -4.85
N LEU A 16 10.16 -20.34 -5.75
CA LEU A 16 10.05 -18.91 -5.46
C LEU A 16 8.59 -18.46 -5.33
N ALA A 17 7.68 -19.05 -6.14
CA ALA A 17 6.25 -18.74 -6.12
C ALA A 17 5.51 -19.22 -4.85
N SER A 18 6.10 -20.13 -4.05
CA SER A 18 5.49 -20.66 -2.81
C SER A 18 5.95 -19.95 -1.52
N SER A 19 6.80 -18.92 -1.64
CA SER A 19 7.28 -18.12 -0.49
C SER A 19 6.39 -16.90 -0.21
N GLY A 20 5.10 -17.12 0.04
CA GLY A 20 4.23 -16.05 0.51
C GLY A 20 4.45 -15.76 2.00
N CYS A 21 4.38 -14.48 2.37
CA CYS A 21 4.17 -14.07 3.75
C CYS A 21 2.79 -13.42 3.86
N THR A 22 2.14 -13.59 5.00
CA THR A 22 0.86 -12.95 5.31
C THR A 22 0.91 -12.38 6.72
N MET A 23 0.22 -11.26 6.93
CA MET A 23 0.04 -10.68 8.25
C MET A 23 -1.15 -11.35 8.91
N GLU A 24 -0.94 -12.01 10.05
CA GLU A 24 -2.02 -12.66 10.81
C GLU A 24 -2.07 -12.13 12.24
N TRP A 25 -3.27 -12.14 12.81
CA TRP A 25 -3.47 -11.86 14.23
C TRP A 25 -3.16 -13.09 15.05
N VAL A 26 -2.19 -12.97 15.95
CA VAL A 26 -1.74 -14.03 16.85
C VAL A 26 -2.02 -13.62 18.29
N LYS A 27 -2.50 -14.58 19.08
CA LYS A 27 -2.78 -14.37 20.50
C LYS A 27 -1.45 -14.24 21.25
N MET A 28 -1.32 -13.20 22.09
CA MET A 28 -0.09 -12.93 22.85
C MET A 28 0.08 -13.86 24.06
N ASP A 29 -1.03 -14.23 24.71
CA ASP A 29 -1.04 -15.14 25.87
C ASP A 29 -2.38 -15.91 26.00
N ALA A 30 -2.44 -16.86 26.92
CA ALA A 30 -3.64 -17.67 27.16
C ALA A 30 -4.82 -16.85 27.72
N GLY A 31 -4.56 -15.73 28.41
CA GLY A 31 -5.54 -14.85 29.05
C GLY A 31 -6.19 -13.83 28.12
N GLY A 32 -5.69 -13.65 26.90
CA GLY A 32 -6.27 -12.73 25.91
C GLY A 32 -7.74 -13.02 25.60
N ARG A 33 -8.50 -11.98 25.26
CA ARG A 33 -9.93 -12.07 24.93
C ARG A 33 -10.14 -12.86 23.63
N PRO A 34 -11.29 -13.51 23.43
CA PRO A 34 -11.60 -14.18 22.15
C PRO A 34 -11.52 -13.19 20.97
N PHE A 35 -10.93 -13.62 19.86
CA PHE A 35 -10.62 -12.76 18.71
C PHE A 35 -11.86 -12.01 18.18
N GLY A 36 -12.93 -12.73 17.83
CA GLY A 36 -14.11 -12.14 17.20
C GLY A 36 -14.72 -11.00 18.01
N PRO A 37 -15.08 -11.21 19.29
CA PRO A 37 -15.58 -10.15 20.16
C PRO A 37 -14.59 -9.00 20.37
N ALA A 38 -13.30 -9.29 20.58
CA ALA A 38 -12.27 -8.27 20.73
C ALA A 38 -12.20 -7.39 19.48
N HIS A 39 -12.02 -8.02 18.31
CA HIS A 39 -11.96 -7.36 17.01
C HIS A 39 -13.19 -6.51 16.72
N ALA A 40 -14.40 -7.06 16.92
CA ALA A 40 -15.64 -6.33 16.71
C ALA A 40 -15.74 -5.11 17.64
N SER A 41 -15.44 -5.28 18.93
CA SER A 41 -15.50 -4.18 19.90
C SER A 41 -14.45 -3.09 19.63
N CYS A 42 -13.20 -3.47 19.33
CA CYS A 42 -12.13 -2.54 19.02
C CYS A 42 -12.41 -1.79 17.71
N LYS A 43 -12.98 -2.48 16.71
CA LYS A 43 -13.37 -1.82 15.46
C LYS A 43 -14.50 -0.83 15.68
N ALA A 44 -15.54 -1.21 16.40
CA ALA A 44 -16.65 -0.31 16.72
C ALA A 44 -16.17 0.92 17.50
N GLN A 45 -15.30 0.73 18.50
CA GLN A 45 -14.71 1.83 19.26
C GLN A 45 -13.92 2.80 18.37
N ALA A 46 -13.03 2.27 17.53
CA ALA A 46 -12.21 3.10 16.65
C ALA A 46 -13.05 3.81 15.58
N ASP A 47 -14.06 3.13 15.01
CA ASP A 47 -14.98 3.71 14.02
C ASP A 47 -15.87 4.81 14.66
N ASP A 48 -16.22 4.72 15.94
CA ASP A 48 -17.00 5.72 16.69
C ASP A 48 -16.17 6.97 17.03
N HIS A 49 -14.95 6.78 17.51
CA HIS A 49 -14.05 7.89 17.86
C HIS A 49 -13.49 8.60 16.62
N TRP A 50 -13.18 7.83 15.56
CA TRP A 50 -12.56 8.30 14.32
C TRP A 50 -13.40 7.95 13.10
N PRO A 51 -14.64 8.46 12.97
CA PRO A 51 -15.51 8.14 11.87
C PRO A 51 -14.86 8.48 10.52
N VAL A 52 -15.27 7.79 9.46
CA VAL A 52 -14.80 8.06 8.10
C VAL A 52 -15.03 9.53 7.78
N ARG A 53 -13.93 10.26 7.56
CA ARG A 53 -13.96 11.70 7.28
C ARG A 53 -13.20 11.96 6.00
N ASN A 54 -13.97 11.98 4.91
CA ASN A 54 -13.43 12.20 3.57
C ASN A 54 -13.22 13.69 3.33
N GLU A 55 -11.99 14.08 3.03
CA GLU A 55 -11.63 15.43 2.62
C GLU A 55 -10.91 15.40 1.27
N VAL A 56 -10.93 16.53 0.58
CA VAL A 56 -10.24 16.68 -0.70
C VAL A 56 -8.82 17.14 -0.42
N ALA A 57 -7.85 16.31 -0.80
CA ALA A 57 -6.45 16.68 -0.85
C ALA A 57 -6.09 17.07 -2.28
N THR A 58 -5.29 18.13 -2.42
CA THR A 58 -4.74 18.56 -3.70
C THR A 58 -3.23 18.35 -3.69
N ARG A 59 -2.69 17.78 -4.77
CA ARG A 59 -1.24 17.70 -5.01
C ARG A 59 -0.92 18.25 -6.39
N THR A 60 0.19 18.97 -6.49
CA THR A 60 0.72 19.39 -7.78
C THR A 60 1.68 18.31 -8.28
N VAL A 61 1.37 17.74 -9.43
CA VAL A 61 2.27 16.84 -10.17
C VAL A 61 2.83 17.58 -11.38
N TYR A 62 4.05 17.23 -11.80
CA TYR A 62 4.63 17.77 -13.03
C TYR A 62 4.44 16.76 -14.15
N GLU A 63 3.86 17.22 -15.25
CA GLU A 63 3.67 16.43 -16.46
C GLU A 63 4.32 17.16 -17.62
N ASP A 64 5.14 16.44 -18.39
CA ASP A 64 5.78 17.00 -19.58
C ASP A 64 4.72 17.28 -20.65
N ARG A 65 4.60 18.54 -21.06
CA ARG A 65 3.73 18.93 -22.17
C ARG A 65 4.54 19.42 -23.35
N LYS A 66 4.07 19.07 -24.54
CA LYS A 66 4.58 19.59 -25.82
C LYS A 66 4.15 21.05 -25.97
N VAL A 67 5.10 21.97 -25.89
CA VAL A 67 4.88 23.40 -26.07
C VAL A 67 5.63 23.92 -27.30
N PRO A 68 5.04 24.85 -28.06
CA PRO A 68 5.69 25.44 -29.23
C PRO A 68 6.90 26.27 -28.80
N CYS A 69 7.99 26.17 -29.55
CA CYS A 69 9.17 26.99 -29.30
C CYS A 69 8.91 28.46 -29.63
N ARG A 70 9.66 29.35 -28.97
CA ARG A 70 9.73 30.76 -29.39
C ARG A 70 10.59 30.90 -30.65
N LEU A 71 10.38 31.98 -31.41
CA LEU A 71 11.36 32.37 -32.42
C LEU A 71 12.71 32.51 -31.71
N ASP A 72 13.74 31.89 -32.29
CA ASP A 72 15.14 31.85 -31.81
C ASP A 72 15.49 30.75 -30.78
N GLU A 73 14.57 29.85 -30.42
CA GLU A 73 14.87 28.66 -29.62
C GLU A 73 15.17 27.43 -30.49
N VAL A 74 16.16 26.62 -30.09
CA VAL A 74 16.41 25.31 -30.70
C VAL A 74 15.36 24.32 -30.20
N CYS A 75 14.54 23.80 -31.10
CA CYS A 75 13.51 22.82 -30.78
C CYS A 75 14.03 21.39 -30.84
N ALA A 76 13.74 20.60 -29.80
CA ALA A 76 14.12 19.19 -29.73
C ALA A 76 13.17 18.25 -30.49
N ILE A 77 11.90 18.64 -30.69
CA ILE A 77 10.87 17.81 -31.32
C ILE A 77 10.40 18.44 -32.63
N ASP A 78 10.62 17.71 -33.73
CA ASP A 78 10.20 18.05 -35.11
C ASP A 78 10.61 19.46 -35.57
N GLY A 79 11.62 20.08 -34.93
CA GLY A 79 12.03 21.45 -35.18
C GLY A 79 11.00 22.52 -34.78
N LYS A 80 9.97 22.16 -34.00
CA LYS A 80 8.82 23.04 -33.69
C LYS A 80 8.44 23.11 -32.22
N TYR A 81 8.77 22.08 -31.43
CA TYR A 81 8.30 21.95 -30.06
C TYR A 81 9.39 21.50 -29.09
N ASN A 82 9.18 21.80 -27.81
CA ASN A 82 9.94 21.29 -26.68
C ASN A 82 9.00 20.61 -25.66
N MET A 83 9.53 19.66 -24.90
CA MET A 83 8.85 19.12 -23.71
C MET A 83 9.21 19.99 -22.53
N VAL A 84 8.20 20.56 -21.88
CA VAL A 84 8.41 21.37 -20.68
C VAL A 84 7.58 20.77 -19.55
N PRO A 85 8.19 20.51 -18.38
CA PRO A 85 7.46 20.03 -17.21
C PRO A 85 6.52 21.15 -16.75
N MET A 86 5.22 20.91 -16.87
CA MET A 86 4.18 21.85 -16.46
C MET A 86 3.48 21.34 -15.20
N PRO A 87 3.24 22.21 -14.21
CA PRO A 87 2.47 21.82 -13.04
C PRO A 87 1.03 21.47 -13.45
N LYS A 88 0.49 20.46 -12.81
CA LYS A 88 -0.89 19.99 -12.95
C LYS A 88 -1.39 19.66 -11.56
N ASP A 89 -2.50 20.27 -11.18
CA ASP A 89 -3.13 19.99 -9.90
C ASP A 89 -4.03 18.76 -10.03
N GLU A 90 -3.81 17.80 -9.14
CA GLU A 90 -4.65 16.62 -8.97
C GLU A 90 -5.37 16.73 -7.63
N SER A 91 -6.68 16.52 -7.64
CA SER A 91 -7.49 16.45 -6.43
C SER A 91 -7.98 15.03 -6.20
N TYR A 92 -7.83 14.52 -4.98
CA TYR A 92 -8.23 13.18 -4.59
C TYR A 92 -8.86 13.19 -3.21
N ILE A 93 -9.74 12.22 -2.96
CA ILE A 93 -10.43 12.07 -1.68
C ILE A 93 -9.56 11.23 -0.76
N VAL A 94 -9.33 11.71 0.46
CA VAL A 94 -8.60 11.01 1.51
C VAL A 94 -9.46 10.97 2.76
N ASP A 95 -9.54 9.80 3.39
CA ASP A 95 -10.06 9.71 4.75
C ASP A 95 -9.00 10.17 5.74
N VAL A 96 -9.13 11.40 6.23
CA VAL A 96 -8.12 12.02 7.10
C VAL A 96 -8.00 11.33 8.45
N ASN A 97 -9.05 10.60 8.87
CA ASN A 97 -9.09 9.87 10.13
C ASN A 97 -8.55 8.43 10.01
N ALA A 98 -8.24 7.95 8.80
CA ALA A 98 -7.90 6.55 8.59
C ALA A 98 -6.68 6.08 9.40
N SER A 99 -5.68 6.94 9.55
CA SER A 99 -4.47 6.65 10.33
C SER A 99 -4.78 6.50 11.82
N ASP A 100 -5.45 7.50 12.41
CA ASP A 100 -5.77 7.50 13.84
C ASP A 100 -6.73 6.37 14.20
N ARG A 101 -7.73 6.12 13.35
CA ARG A 101 -8.63 4.98 13.47
C ARG A 101 -7.90 3.65 13.48
N SER A 102 -6.95 3.46 12.56
CA SER A 102 -6.13 2.25 12.51
C SER A 102 -5.26 2.10 13.75
N SER A 103 -4.64 3.20 14.20
CA SER A 103 -3.79 3.24 15.38
C SER A 103 -4.55 2.86 16.65
N GLU A 104 -5.74 3.43 16.86
CA GLU A 104 -6.60 3.12 18.00
C GLU A 104 -7.11 1.68 17.96
N PHE A 105 -7.54 1.21 16.78
CA PHE A 105 -7.94 -0.19 16.59
C PHE A 105 -6.80 -1.15 16.99
N ASN A 106 -5.58 -0.89 16.52
CA ASN A 106 -4.41 -1.72 16.82
C ASN A 106 -4.04 -1.67 18.30
N ALA A 107 -4.12 -0.50 18.94
CA ALA A 107 -3.88 -0.35 20.37
C ALA A 107 -4.91 -1.12 21.21
N CYS A 108 -6.19 -1.06 20.84
CA CYS A 108 -7.24 -1.85 21.49
C CYS A 108 -7.02 -3.35 21.31
N MET A 109 -6.64 -3.80 20.11
CA MET A 109 -6.32 -5.21 19.86
C MET A 109 -5.14 -5.69 20.68
N ALA A 110 -4.08 -4.89 20.79
CA ALA A 110 -2.94 -5.17 21.67
C ALA A 110 -3.37 -5.28 23.14
N GLY A 111 -4.19 -4.34 23.62
CA GLY A 111 -4.76 -4.40 24.96
C GLY A 111 -5.69 -5.61 25.19
N ALA A 112 -6.29 -6.15 24.12
CA ALA A 112 -7.08 -7.38 24.17
C ALA A 112 -6.24 -8.68 24.08
N GLY A 113 -4.92 -8.56 23.97
CA GLY A 113 -3.98 -9.68 23.91
C GLY A 113 -3.73 -10.20 22.49
N TRP A 114 -3.84 -9.35 21.47
CA TRP A 114 -3.63 -9.71 20.07
C TRP A 114 -2.57 -8.83 19.42
N GLN A 115 -1.71 -9.46 18.62
CA GLN A 115 -0.69 -8.75 17.83
C GLN A 115 -0.69 -9.25 16.40
N GLN A 116 -0.37 -8.38 15.45
CA GLN A 116 -0.13 -8.81 14.08
C GLN A 116 1.31 -9.32 13.95
N GLN A 117 1.48 -10.48 13.33
CA GLN A 117 2.78 -11.04 13.01
C GLN A 117 2.84 -11.42 11.53
N LEU A 118 4.01 -11.23 10.94
CA LEU A 118 4.31 -11.72 9.61
C LEU A 118 4.56 -13.23 9.70
N ILE A 119 3.64 -14.02 9.16
CA ILE A 119 3.73 -15.48 9.11
C ILE A 119 4.13 -15.90 7.69
N TRP A 120 5.13 -16.76 7.62
CA TRP A 120 5.56 -17.39 6.37
C TRP A 120 4.75 -18.66 6.15
N PHE A 121 4.22 -18.86 4.93
CA PHE A 121 3.40 -20.06 4.63
C PHE A 121 4.12 -21.39 4.89
N ASN A 122 5.46 -21.40 4.86
CA ASN A 122 6.27 -22.59 5.13
C ASN A 122 6.62 -22.81 6.61
N ARG A 123 6.15 -21.94 7.54
CA ARG A 123 6.39 -22.03 8.99
C ARG A 123 5.09 -22.12 9.80
N ARG A 124 3.98 -22.43 9.16
CA ARG A 124 2.68 -22.60 9.81
C ARG A 124 2.52 -23.98 10.42
#